data_AF-A0A6G8APY7-F1
#
_entry.id   AF-A0A6G8APY7-F1
#
_cell.length_a   1.000
_cell.length_b   1.000
_cell.length_c   1.000
_cell.angle_alpha   90.00
_cell.angle_beta   90.00
_cell.angle_gamma   90.00
#
_symmetry.space_group_name_H-M   'P 1'
#
loop_
_entity.id
_entity.type
_entity.pdbx_description
1 polymer ?
#
loop_
_entity_poly.entity_id
_entity_poly.type
_entity_poly.pdbx_seq_one_letter_code
_entity_poly.pdbx_strand_id
1 'polypeptide(L)' 'MQIQERISEAASHIPGNIALVVLTDVDKRISDWKASGGKDEDSYMEQQARYVEHVADVFKQKHSN' A
#
# COMPACT_ATOMS: atom_id res chain seq x y z
N MET A 1 -10.52 -3.11 10.15
CA MET A 1 -10.12 -3.12 8.74
C MET A 1 -8.82 -3.92 8.64
N GLN A 2 -8.79 -4.97 7.84
CA GLN A 2 -7.56 -5.75 7.63
C GLN A 2 -6.54 -4.93 6.82
N ILE A 3 -5.23 -5.16 6.97
CA ILE A 3 -4.17 -4.39 6.28
C ILE A 3 -4.34 -4.40 4.74
N GLN A 4 -4.79 -5.52 4.19
CA GLN A 4 -5.05 -5.64 2.75
C GLN A 4 -6.22 -4.76 2.26
N GLU A 5 -7.21 -4.55 3.12
CA GLU A 5 -8.35 -3.67 2.83
C GLU A 5 -7.89 -2.20 2.79
N ARG A 6 -7.00 -1.79 3.71
CA ARG A 6 -6.39 -0.45 3.70
C ARG A 6 -5.58 -0.17 2.44
N ILE A 7 -4.76 -1.13 2.04
CA ILE A 7 -3.93 -1.03 0.82
C ILE A 7 -4.84 -0.89 -0.41
N SER A 8 -5.86 -1.73 -0.51
CA SER A 8 -6.82 -1.71 -1.63
C SER A 8 -7.60 -0.39 -1.68
N GLU A 9 -8.09 0.09 -0.54
CA GLU A 9 -8.81 1.35 -0.42
C GLU A 9 -7.93 2.55 -0.79
N ALA A 10 -6.70 2.61 -0.29
CA ALA A 10 -5.77 3.68 -0.63
C ALA A 10 -5.41 3.68 -2.13
N ALA A 11 -5.19 2.49 -2.72
CA ALA A 11 -4.87 2.36 -4.13
C ALA A 11 -6.03 2.76 -5.07
N SER A 12 -7.28 2.72 -4.60
CA SER A 12 -8.44 3.19 -5.39
C SER A 12 -8.40 4.70 -5.68
N HIS A 13 -7.63 5.45 -4.90
CA HIS A 13 -7.51 6.91 -5.00
C HIS A 13 -6.36 7.40 -5.88
N ILE A 14 -5.65 6.50 -6.59
CA ILE A 14 -4.53 6.85 -7.47
C ILE A 14 -4.77 6.37 -8.91
N PRO A 15 -4.16 7.02 -9.93
CA PRO A 15 -4.32 6.61 -11.32
C PRO A 15 -3.93 5.15 -11.53
N GLY A 16 -4.69 4.40 -12.34
CA GLY A 16 -4.55 2.95 -12.46
C GLY A 16 -3.15 2.45 -12.87
N ASN A 17 -2.44 3.18 -13.72
CA ASN A 17 -1.05 2.85 -14.09
C ASN A 17 -0.07 3.00 -12.92
N ILE A 18 -0.33 3.96 -12.02
CA ILE A 18 0.45 4.15 -10.80
C ILE A 18 0.03 3.13 -9.75
N ALA A 19 -1.27 2.90 -9.59
CA ALA A 19 -1.82 1.88 -8.70
C ALA A 19 -1.20 0.51 -8.95
N LEU A 20 -1.10 0.12 -10.24
CA LEU A 20 -0.50 -1.15 -10.62
C LEU A 20 0.95 -1.28 -10.15
N VAL A 21 1.76 -0.24 -10.32
CA VAL A 21 3.17 -0.25 -9.89
C VAL A 21 3.28 -0.32 -8.37
N VAL A 22 2.51 0.50 -7.66
CA VAL A 22 2.51 0.57 -6.19
C VAL A 22 2.05 -0.75 -5.58
N LEU A 23 0.94 -1.30 -6.07
CA LEU A 23 0.39 -2.58 -5.58
C LEU A 23 1.35 -3.74 -5.87
N THR A 24 1.98 -3.79 -7.04
CA THR A 24 2.95 -4.85 -7.37
C THR A 24 4.16 -4.83 -6.43
N ASP A 25 4.70 -3.65 -6.11
CA ASP A 25 5.82 -3.51 -5.17
C ASP A 25 5.42 -3.90 -3.74
N VAL A 26 4.26 -3.45 -3.26
CA VAL A 26 3.76 -3.74 -1.92
C VAL A 26 3.41 -5.23 -1.76
N ASP A 27 2.74 -5.83 -2.75
CA ASP A 27 2.41 -7.26 -2.74
C ASP A 27 3.67 -8.12 -2.68
N LYS A 28 4.71 -7.73 -3.42
CA LYS A 28 6.00 -8.42 -3.37
C LYS A 28 6.65 -8.31 -1.99
N ARG A 29 6.69 -7.11 -1.41
CA ARG A 29 7.25 -6.88 -0.06
C ARG A 29 6.52 -7.68 1.02
N ILE A 30 5.19 -7.71 0.96
CA ILE A 30 4.37 -8.50 1.87
C ILE A 30 4.65 -10.00 1.69
N SER A 31 4.72 -10.46 0.45
CA SER A 31 4.98 -11.87 0.13
C SER A 31 6.37 -12.30 0.63
N ASP A 32 7.40 -11.48 0.38
CA ASP A 32 8.77 -11.72 0.85
C ASP A 32 8.83 -11.72 2.39
N TRP A 33 8.13 -10.78 3.05
CA TRP A 33 8.05 -10.73 4.50
C TRP A 33 7.43 -12.00 5.08
N LYS A 34 6.27 -12.43 4.56
CA LYS A 34 5.62 -13.67 4.99
C LYS A 34 6.48 -14.90 4.74
N ALA A 35 7.15 -14.97 3.59
CA ALA A 35 8.06 -16.07 3.26
C ALA A 35 9.25 -16.17 4.23
N SER A 36 9.68 -15.05 4.81
CA SER A 36 10.72 -15.00 5.85
C SER A 36 10.23 -15.32 7.28
N GLY A 37 8.94 -15.65 7.46
CA GLY A 37 8.34 -15.93 8.76
C GLY A 37 7.68 -14.72 9.43
N GLY A 38 7.55 -13.61 8.72
CA GLY A 38 6.82 -12.44 9.17
C GLY A 38 5.31 -12.69 9.29
N LYS A 39 4.67 -11.94 10.18
CA LYS A 39 3.25 -12.05 10.52
C LYS A 39 2.45 -10.83 10.09
N ASP A 40 1.13 -11.00 9.99
CA ASP A 40 0.21 -9.93 9.62
C ASP A 40 0.15 -8.81 10.67
N GLU A 41 0.43 -9.14 11.94
CA GLU A 41 0.44 -8.19 13.06
C GLU A 41 1.76 -7.42 13.19
N ASP A 42 2.77 -7.77 12.39
CA ASP A 42 4.06 -7.09 12.47
C ASP A 42 3.94 -5.64 12.04
N SER A 43 4.69 -4.76 12.73
CA SER A 43 4.73 -3.33 12.42
C SER A 43 5.18 -3.03 10.99
N TYR A 44 5.84 -3.98 10.31
CA TYR A 44 6.21 -3.90 8.91
C TYR A 44 5.00 -3.87 7.97
N MET A 45 3.97 -4.66 8.26
CA MET A 45 2.73 -4.71 7.47
C MET A 45 2.00 -3.36 7.53
N GLU A 46 1.96 -2.79 8.74
CA GLU A 46 1.44 -1.45 8.99
C GLU A 46 2.20 -0.35 8.23
N GLN A 47 3.52 -0.52 8.05
CA GLN A 47 4.32 0.39 7.23
C GLN A 47 3.95 0.30 5.75
N GLN A 48 3.61 -0.89 5.24
CA GLN A 48 3.19 -1.03 3.84
C GLN A 48 1.86 -0.32 3.57
N ALA A 49 0.88 -0.44 4.47
CA ALA A 49 -0.38 0.30 4.35
C ALA A 49 -0.15 1.82 4.37
N ARG A 50 0.63 2.33 5.33
CA ARG A 50 0.96 3.77 5.43
C ARG A 50 1.65 4.31 4.19
N TYR A 51 2.51 3.51 3.55
CA TYR A 51 3.15 3.91 2.30
C TYR A 51 2.12 4.16 1.19
N VAL A 52 1.17 3.24 0.98
CA VAL A 52 0.14 3.39 -0.07
C VAL A 52 -0.79 4.55 0.25
N GLU A 53 -1.19 4.72 1.51
CA GLU A 53 -1.96 5.88 2.00
C GLU A 53 -1.25 7.19 1.69
N HIS A 54 0.06 7.28 1.98
CA HIS A 54 0.85 8.48 1.70
C HIS A 54 0.95 8.79 0.20
N VAL A 55 1.14 7.77 -0.64
CA VAL A 55 1.14 7.97 -2.10
C VAL A 55 -0.22 8.53 -2.55
N ALA A 56 -1.32 7.98 -2.07
CA ALA A 56 -2.67 8.48 -2.38
C ALA A 56 -2.87 9.94 -1.96
N ASP A 57 -2.41 10.32 -0.77
CA ASP A 57 -2.51 11.69 -0.28
C ASP A 57 -1.70 12.67 -1.14
N VAL A 58 -0.47 12.29 -1.53
CA VAL A 58 0.37 13.11 -2.43
C VAL A 58 -0.32 13.30 -3.79
N PHE A 59 -0.98 12.27 -4.31
CA PHE A 59 -1.75 12.38 -5.56
C PHE A 59 -2.95 13.32 -5.41
N LYS A 60 -3.73 13.20 -4.33
CA LYS A 60 -4.87 14.09 -4.03
C LYS A 60 -4.42 15.54 -3.94
N GLN A 61 -3.33 15.81 -3.23
CA GLN A 61 -2.80 17.18 -3.05
C GLN A 61 -2.33 17.81 -4.37
N LYS A 62 -1.64 17.03 -5.23
CA LYS A 62 -1.13 17.53 -6.52
C LYS A 62 -2.22 17.83 -7.56
N HIS A 63 -3.42 17.25 -7.41
CA HIS A 63 -4.54 17.45 -8.34
C HIS A 63 -5.64 18.36 -7.79
N SER A 64 -5.48 18.85 -6.55
CA SER A 64 -6.38 19.83 -5.93
C SER A 64 -5.87 21.28 -6.03
N ASN A 65 -4.69 21.50 -6.64
CA ASN A 65 -4.05 22.81 -6.83
C ASN A 65 -4.01 23.21 -8.31
#